data_AF-A0A7S2SVT9-F1
#
_entry.id   AF-A0A7S2SVT9-F1
#
_cell.length_a   1.000
_cell.length_b   1.000
_cell.length_c   1.000
_cell.angle_alpha   90.00
_cell.angle_beta   90.00
_cell.angle_gamma   90.00
#
_symmetry.space_group_name_H-M   'P 1'
#
loop_
_entity.id
_entity.type
_entity.pdbx_description
1 polymer ?
#
loop_
_entity_poly.entity_id
_entity_poly.type
_entity_poly.pdbx_seq_one_letter_code
_entity_poly.pdbx_strand_id
1 'polypeptide(L)'
;AAGQAAEGGSERSIQELRQARKRFKAKSREEKRAKRKARQDHAAQSRVGARAVDHVHTPAVRVVVVGAGGWYASQVHLPQLAVLERRTAMGVPVRVVGVVTRTKEQHQKAEKRLGHAVEWYPDLALALASEHVDAVDLLLPIPHQGEAIAAALRAGKHVMSEKPAALTLQEACSLMELWRSLSPGAPSWQVTEQWAFKPAVQKIRQLVDDGAIGA
;
A
#
# COMPACT_ATOMS: atom_id res chain seq x y z
N ALA A 1 16.85 -69.47 -30.82
CA ALA A 1 15.72 -68.87 -30.09
C ALA A 1 16.17 -67.55 -29.46
N ALA A 2 15.94 -66.44 -30.13
CA ALA A 2 15.98 -65.09 -29.55
C ALA A 2 15.40 -64.12 -30.60
N GLY A 3 14.25 -63.52 -30.31
CA GLY A 3 13.65 -62.50 -31.17
C GLY A 3 12.15 -62.62 -31.26
N GLN A 4 11.43 -62.21 -30.20
CA GLN A 4 10.02 -61.79 -30.22
C GLN A 4 9.60 -61.38 -28.79
N ALA A 5 10.11 -60.25 -28.28
CA ALA A 5 9.66 -59.73 -26.98
C ALA A 5 9.87 -58.21 -26.78
N ALA A 6 9.89 -57.39 -27.83
CA ALA A 6 10.23 -55.97 -27.70
C ALA A 6 9.17 -54.95 -28.17
N GLU A 7 8.10 -55.33 -28.89
CA GLU A 7 7.20 -54.33 -29.50
C GLU A 7 5.90 -54.05 -28.71
N GLY A 8 5.49 -54.92 -27.77
CA GLY A 8 4.19 -54.76 -27.07
C GLY A 8 4.16 -53.79 -25.87
N GLY A 9 5.32 -53.38 -25.34
CA GLY A 9 5.42 -52.54 -24.13
C GLY A 9 5.34 -51.02 -24.39
N SER A 10 5.70 -50.58 -25.59
CA SER A 10 5.82 -49.16 -25.97
C SER A 10 4.46 -48.48 -26.17
N GLU A 11 3.51 -49.16 -26.83
CA GLU A 11 2.21 -48.56 -27.18
C GLU A 11 1.29 -48.38 -25.97
N ARG A 12 1.29 -49.34 -25.02
CA ARG A 12 0.51 -49.24 -23.78
C ARG A 12 0.95 -48.05 -22.92
N SER A 13 2.25 -47.81 -22.81
CA SER A 13 2.83 -46.68 -22.06
C SER A 13 2.46 -45.31 -22.66
N ILE A 14 2.46 -45.19 -24.00
CA ILE A 14 2.06 -43.96 -24.70
C ILE A 14 0.56 -43.68 -24.52
N GLN A 15 -0.27 -44.73 -24.51
CA GLN A 15 -1.72 -44.60 -24.35
C GLN A 15 -2.09 -44.15 -22.93
N GLU A 16 -1.40 -44.67 -21.92
CA GLU A 16 -1.54 -44.25 -20.50
C GLU A 16 -1.14 -42.79 -20.29
N LEU A 17 -0.02 -42.35 -20.87
CA LEU A 17 0.43 -40.95 -20.81
C LEU A 17 -0.57 -39.98 -21.47
N ARG A 18 -1.19 -40.39 -22.59
CA ARG A 18 -2.25 -39.61 -23.25
C ARG A 18 -3.51 -39.51 -22.38
N GLN A 19 -3.89 -40.57 -21.68
CA GLN A 19 -5.03 -40.54 -20.75
C GLN A 19 -4.74 -39.67 -19.52
N ALA A 20 -3.55 -39.78 -18.92
CA ALA A 20 -3.11 -38.95 -17.80
C ALA A 20 -3.13 -37.45 -18.17
N ARG A 21 -2.63 -37.09 -19.35
CA ARG A 21 -2.65 -35.71 -19.85
C ARG A 21 -4.07 -35.18 -20.10
N LYS A 22 -5.00 -36.02 -20.57
CA LYS A 22 -6.41 -35.65 -20.71
C LYS A 22 -7.06 -35.40 -19.33
N ARG A 23 -6.82 -36.26 -18.34
CA ARG A 23 -7.32 -36.09 -16.96
C ARG A 23 -6.77 -34.83 -16.30
N PHE A 24 -5.48 -34.53 -16.47
CA PHE A 24 -4.88 -33.31 -15.94
C PHE A 24 -5.48 -32.03 -16.56
N LYS A 25 -5.68 -32.02 -17.88
CA LYS A 25 -6.33 -30.88 -18.57
C LYS A 25 -7.78 -30.69 -18.13
N ALA A 26 -8.53 -31.77 -17.88
CA ALA A 26 -9.89 -31.70 -17.37
C ALA A 26 -9.92 -31.10 -15.96
N LYS A 27 -9.09 -31.61 -15.04
CA LYS A 27 -8.98 -31.11 -13.66
C LYS A 27 -8.57 -29.62 -13.60
N SER A 28 -7.62 -29.20 -14.44
CA SER A 28 -7.21 -27.79 -14.54
C SER A 28 -8.32 -26.86 -15.05
N ARG A 29 -9.16 -27.33 -15.97
CA ARG A 29 -10.32 -26.54 -16.46
C ARG A 29 -11.39 -26.40 -15.38
N GLU A 30 -11.62 -27.45 -14.62
CA GLU A 30 -12.58 -27.47 -13.51
C GLU A 30 -12.16 -26.52 -12.38
N GLU A 31 -10.89 -26.54 -11.98
CA GLU A 31 -10.31 -25.60 -11.01
C GLU A 31 -10.42 -24.14 -11.46
N LYS A 32 -10.17 -23.86 -12.75
CA LYS A 32 -10.33 -22.51 -13.31
C LYS A 32 -11.80 -22.06 -13.30
N ARG A 33 -12.75 -22.96 -13.57
CA ARG A 33 -14.18 -22.67 -13.53
C ARG A 33 -14.65 -22.41 -12.09
N ALA A 34 -14.17 -23.20 -11.13
CA ALA A 34 -14.45 -23.01 -9.70
C ALA A 34 -13.92 -21.66 -9.19
N LYS A 35 -12.67 -21.29 -9.53
CA LYS A 35 -12.09 -19.98 -9.16
C LYS A 35 -12.84 -18.80 -9.77
N ARG A 36 -13.33 -18.93 -11.01
CA ARG A 36 -14.13 -17.88 -11.66
C ARG A 36 -15.51 -17.73 -11.02
N LYS A 37 -16.17 -18.85 -10.67
CA LYS A 37 -17.45 -18.83 -9.94
C LYS A 37 -17.30 -18.21 -8.55
N ALA A 38 -16.28 -18.59 -7.78
CA ALA A 38 -16.00 -17.99 -6.47
C ALA A 38 -15.76 -16.46 -6.53
N ARG A 39 -15.07 -15.96 -7.57
CA ARG A 39 -14.89 -14.51 -7.79
C ARG A 39 -16.20 -13.80 -8.14
N GLN A 40 -17.07 -14.44 -8.92
CA GLN A 40 -18.38 -13.88 -9.28
C GLN A 40 -19.33 -13.88 -8.08
N ASP A 41 -19.33 -14.95 -7.29
CA ASP A 41 -20.14 -15.06 -6.06
C ASP A 41 -19.69 -14.02 -5.02
N HIS A 42 -18.38 -13.81 -4.84
CA HIS A 42 -17.85 -12.75 -3.97
C HIS A 42 -18.22 -11.33 -4.44
N ALA A 43 -18.19 -11.08 -5.76
CA ALA A 43 -18.61 -9.81 -6.34
C ALA A 43 -20.13 -9.57 -6.28
N ALA A 44 -20.93 -10.65 -6.24
CA ALA A 44 -22.37 -10.56 -6.04
C ALA A 44 -22.70 -10.30 -4.55
N GLN A 45 -22.00 -10.97 -3.62
CA GLN A 45 -22.19 -10.77 -2.18
C GLN A 45 -21.76 -9.37 -1.71
N SER A 46 -20.74 -8.77 -2.33
CA SER A 46 -20.35 -7.38 -2.03
C SER A 46 -21.37 -6.34 -2.50
N ARG A 47 -22.26 -6.68 -3.44
CA ARG A 47 -23.35 -5.80 -3.91
C ARG A 47 -24.61 -5.88 -3.06
N VAL A 48 -24.86 -6.99 -2.37
CA VAL A 48 -26.09 -7.22 -1.59
C VAL A 48 -26.01 -6.64 -0.16
N GLY A 49 -24.80 -6.30 0.32
CA GLY A 49 -24.59 -5.66 1.63
C GLY A 49 -24.70 -4.13 1.66
N ALA A 50 -24.84 -3.47 0.50
CA ALA A 50 -24.99 -2.02 0.43
C ALA A 50 -26.43 -1.60 0.75
N ARG A 51 -26.83 -1.69 2.03
CA ARG A 51 -27.91 -0.83 2.52
C ARG A 51 -27.45 0.60 2.32
N ALA A 52 -28.27 1.41 1.66
CA ALA A 52 -28.06 2.84 1.51
C ALA A 52 -27.95 3.45 2.91
N VAL A 53 -26.72 3.77 3.30
CA VAL A 53 -26.42 4.61 4.45
C VAL A 53 -26.36 6.02 3.87
N ASP A 54 -27.14 6.95 4.41
CA ASP A 54 -27.10 8.36 4.02
C ASP A 54 -25.64 8.82 3.97
N HIS A 55 -25.15 9.13 2.76
CA HIS A 55 -23.77 9.49 2.55
C HIS A 55 -23.51 10.89 3.10
N VAL A 56 -23.01 10.98 4.33
CA VAL A 56 -22.17 12.11 4.72
C VAL A 56 -21.01 12.13 3.72
N HIS A 57 -20.94 13.19 2.89
CA HIS A 57 -19.85 13.37 1.95
C HIS A 57 -18.58 13.69 2.76
N THR A 58 -17.81 12.67 3.13
CA THR A 58 -16.52 12.86 3.78
C THR A 58 -15.57 13.52 2.78
N PRO A 59 -15.06 14.73 3.06
CA PRO A 59 -14.12 15.39 2.16
C PRO A 59 -12.82 14.59 2.05
N ALA A 60 -12.17 14.69 0.89
CA ALA A 60 -10.90 13.99 0.66
C ALA A 60 -9.78 14.58 1.51
N VAL A 61 -8.94 13.71 2.09
CA VAL A 61 -7.70 14.14 2.74
C VAL A 61 -6.71 14.57 1.67
N ARG A 62 -6.27 15.83 1.72
CA ARG A 62 -5.35 16.45 0.76
C ARG A 62 -3.91 16.25 1.23
N VAL A 63 -3.16 15.45 0.49
CA VAL A 63 -1.81 15.00 0.84
C VAL A 63 -0.78 15.71 -0.03
N VAL A 64 0.32 16.14 0.58
CA VAL A 64 1.55 16.53 -0.14
C VAL A 64 2.64 15.49 0.09
N VAL A 65 3.27 15.04 -0.98
CA VAL A 65 4.40 14.08 -0.90
C VAL A 65 5.72 14.83 -0.90
N VAL A 66 6.48 14.70 0.18
CA VAL A 66 7.73 15.41 0.42
C VAL A 66 8.91 14.50 0.11
N GLY A 67 9.83 14.96 -0.74
CA GLY A 67 10.91 14.12 -1.24
C GLY A 67 10.50 13.25 -2.44
N ALA A 68 9.46 13.65 -3.18
CA ALA A 68 8.87 12.88 -4.29
C ALA A 68 9.86 12.56 -5.45
N GLY A 69 11.01 13.25 -5.51
CA GLY A 69 12.09 12.96 -6.45
C GLY A 69 12.98 11.77 -6.06
N GLY A 70 12.89 11.28 -4.82
CA GLY A 70 13.61 10.10 -4.36
C GLY A 70 13.09 8.81 -5.01
N TRP A 71 13.98 7.83 -5.18
CA TRP A 71 13.62 6.54 -5.79
C TRP A 71 12.42 5.88 -5.11
N TYR A 72 12.45 5.80 -3.77
CA TYR A 72 11.39 5.12 -3.01
C TYR A 72 10.05 5.83 -3.15
N ALA A 73 10.01 7.15 -2.99
CA ALA A 73 8.80 7.94 -3.18
C ALA A 73 8.23 7.75 -4.61
N SER A 74 9.10 7.85 -5.62
CA SER A 74 8.69 7.78 -7.03
C SER A 74 8.17 6.40 -7.46
N GLN A 75 8.73 5.33 -6.90
CA GLN A 75 8.41 3.96 -7.32
C GLN A 75 7.41 3.26 -6.40
N VAL A 76 7.24 3.76 -5.17
CA VAL A 76 6.42 3.11 -4.15
C VAL A 76 5.31 4.04 -3.67
N HIS A 77 5.58 5.24 -3.17
CA HIS A 77 4.50 6.03 -2.57
C HIS A 77 3.58 6.64 -3.63
N LEU A 78 4.12 7.29 -4.67
CA LEU A 78 3.30 7.94 -5.69
C LEU A 78 2.36 6.97 -6.43
N PRO A 79 2.80 5.78 -6.90
CA PRO A 79 1.89 4.85 -7.57
C PRO A 79 0.83 4.29 -6.63
N GLN A 80 1.16 4.07 -5.35
CA GLN A 80 0.23 3.53 -4.37
C GLN A 80 -0.81 4.57 -3.99
N LEU A 81 -0.40 5.82 -3.79
CA LEU A 81 -1.30 6.95 -3.60
C LEU A 81 -2.22 7.13 -4.81
N ALA A 82 -1.71 7.05 -6.04
CA ALA A 82 -2.54 7.10 -7.26
C ALA A 82 -3.58 5.95 -7.33
N VAL A 83 -3.27 4.78 -6.77
CA VAL A 83 -4.25 3.69 -6.61
C VAL A 83 -5.29 4.02 -5.53
N LEU A 84 -4.87 4.63 -4.42
CA LEU A 84 -5.76 5.07 -3.34
C LEU A 84 -6.67 6.23 -3.76
N GLU A 85 -6.24 7.15 -4.62
CA GLU A 85 -7.14 8.19 -5.13
C GLU A 85 -8.32 7.61 -5.92
N ARG A 86 -8.10 6.48 -6.58
CA ARG A 86 -9.13 5.76 -7.36
C ARG A 86 -9.97 4.81 -6.52
N ARG A 87 -9.56 4.57 -5.26
CA ARG A 87 -10.18 3.61 -4.36
C ARG A 87 -10.45 4.30 -3.04
N THR A 88 -11.71 4.47 -2.70
CA THR A 88 -12.08 4.89 -1.35
C THR A 88 -11.78 3.74 -0.38
N ALA A 89 -10.53 3.68 0.10
CA ALA A 89 -10.12 2.77 1.16
C ALA A 89 -10.72 3.27 2.46
N MET A 90 -11.33 2.39 3.25
CA MET A 90 -11.90 2.72 4.57
C MET A 90 -12.96 3.84 4.59
N GLY A 91 -13.57 4.17 3.45
CA GLY A 91 -14.62 5.19 3.36
C GLY A 91 -14.13 6.64 3.33
N VAL A 92 -12.81 6.88 3.36
CA VAL A 92 -12.23 8.23 3.31
C VAL A 92 -11.46 8.41 2.00
N PRO A 93 -11.84 9.37 1.14
CA PRO A 93 -11.09 9.63 -0.08
C PRO A 93 -9.76 10.31 0.24
N VAL A 94 -8.74 10.05 -0.58
CA VAL A 94 -7.42 10.67 -0.49
C VAL A 94 -7.11 11.33 -1.82
N ARG A 95 -6.46 12.50 -1.79
CA ARG A 95 -6.00 13.21 -2.98
C ARG A 95 -4.60 13.77 -2.75
N VAL A 96 -3.68 13.48 -3.65
CA VAL A 96 -2.39 14.16 -3.74
C VAL A 96 -2.63 15.51 -4.40
N VAL A 97 -2.40 16.58 -3.64
CA VAL A 97 -2.60 17.96 -4.10
C VAL A 97 -1.30 18.63 -4.50
N GLY A 98 -0.16 18.11 -4.01
CA GLY A 98 1.14 18.67 -4.32
C GLY A 98 2.30 17.73 -4.02
N VAL A 99 3.48 18.15 -4.47
CA VAL A 99 4.76 17.49 -4.17
C VAL A 99 5.82 18.52 -3.79
N VAL A 100 6.64 18.16 -2.80
CA VAL A 100 7.85 18.93 -2.48
C VAL A 100 9.05 18.26 -3.15
N THR A 101 9.67 18.96 -4.10
CA THR A 101 10.87 18.51 -4.81
C THR A 101 11.80 19.68 -5.11
N ARG A 102 13.11 19.41 -5.12
CA ARG A 102 14.14 20.44 -5.36
C ARG A 102 14.16 20.99 -6.77
N THR A 103 13.73 20.20 -7.76
CA THR A 103 13.81 20.59 -9.18
C THR A 103 12.49 20.37 -9.89
N LYS A 104 12.25 21.19 -10.93
CA LYS A 104 11.04 21.12 -11.75
C LYS A 104 10.92 19.78 -12.50
N GLU A 105 12.05 19.18 -12.88
CA GLU A 105 12.08 17.89 -13.56
C GLU A 105 11.60 16.75 -12.66
N GLN A 106 11.90 16.81 -11.35
CA GLN A 106 11.40 15.85 -10.38
C GLN A 106 9.89 15.98 -10.19
N HIS A 107 9.40 17.22 -10.11
CA HIS A 107 7.97 17.51 -10.06
C HIS A 107 7.22 16.96 -11.29
N GLN A 108 7.71 17.23 -12.50
CA GLN A 108 7.11 16.68 -13.74
C GLN A 108 7.11 15.15 -13.78
N LYS A 109 8.15 14.51 -13.24
CA LYS A 109 8.18 13.04 -13.10
C LYS A 109 7.13 12.55 -12.12
N ALA A 110 6.90 13.28 -11.03
CA ALA A 110 5.87 12.94 -10.05
C ALA A 110 4.46 13.05 -10.65
N GLU A 111 4.15 14.11 -11.39
CA GLU A 111 2.87 14.25 -12.12
C GLU A 111 2.62 13.08 -13.07
N LYS A 112 3.64 12.67 -13.84
CA LYS A 112 3.54 11.50 -14.73
C LYS A 112 3.24 10.21 -13.97
N ARG A 113 3.74 10.06 -12.74
CA ARG A 113 3.50 8.88 -11.89
C ARG A 113 2.10 8.89 -11.27
N LEU A 114 1.61 10.07 -10.89
CA LEU A 114 0.26 10.26 -10.37
C LEU A 114 -0.80 10.18 -11.46
N GLY A 115 -0.47 10.62 -12.67
CA GLY A 115 -1.37 10.66 -13.82
C GLY A 115 -2.25 11.90 -13.89
N HIS A 116 -1.95 12.94 -13.10
CA HIS A 116 -2.59 14.25 -13.14
C HIS A 116 -1.63 15.34 -12.65
N ALA A 117 -1.98 16.59 -12.92
CA ALA A 117 -1.23 17.74 -12.43
C ALA A 117 -1.40 17.91 -10.92
N VAL A 118 -0.34 18.37 -10.26
CA VAL A 118 -0.32 18.69 -8.83
C VAL A 118 0.47 19.97 -8.58
N GLU A 119 0.32 20.58 -7.43
CA GLU A 119 1.10 21.75 -7.08
C GLU A 119 2.58 21.40 -6.84
N TRP A 120 3.48 22.26 -7.32
CA TRP A 120 4.91 22.15 -7.03
C TRP A 120 5.28 23.07 -5.89
N TYR A 121 5.76 22.47 -4.81
CA TYR A 121 6.39 23.18 -3.71
C TYR A 121 7.92 23.01 -3.82
N PRO A 122 8.71 24.09 -3.93
CA PRO A 122 10.17 24.00 -3.97
C PRO A 122 10.78 23.67 -2.60
N ASP A 123 10.06 23.95 -1.51
CA ASP A 123 10.44 23.63 -0.13
C ASP A 123 9.24 23.20 0.71
N LEU A 124 9.54 22.60 1.88
CA LEU A 124 8.52 22.09 2.79
C LEU A 124 7.71 23.21 3.46
N ALA A 125 8.33 24.35 3.77
CA ALA A 125 7.67 25.42 4.50
C ALA A 125 6.47 25.99 3.72
N LEU A 126 6.61 26.13 2.40
CA LEU A 126 5.51 26.56 1.53
C LEU A 126 4.34 25.56 1.54
N ALA A 127 4.63 24.25 1.53
CA ALA A 127 3.59 23.24 1.63
C ALA A 127 2.89 23.26 2.99
N LEU A 128 3.63 23.49 4.08
CA LEU A 128 3.07 23.56 5.42
C LEU A 128 2.22 24.82 5.66
N ALA A 129 2.55 25.94 5.00
CA ALA A 129 1.78 27.17 5.06
C ALA A 129 0.46 27.11 4.26
N SER A 130 0.32 26.16 3.34
CA SER A 130 -0.86 26.03 2.49
C SER A 130 -2.08 25.52 3.26
N GLU A 131 -3.19 26.24 3.17
CA GLU A 131 -4.51 25.80 3.66
C GLU A 131 -5.10 24.66 2.82
N HIS A 132 -4.50 24.36 1.67
CA HIS A 132 -4.90 23.27 0.78
C HIS A 132 -4.30 21.92 1.14
N VAL A 133 -3.48 21.86 2.20
CA VAL A 133 -2.76 20.65 2.63
C VAL A 133 -3.28 20.21 3.99
N ASP A 134 -3.79 18.99 4.09
CA ASP A 134 -4.24 18.39 5.35
C ASP A 134 -3.15 17.51 5.96
N ALA A 135 -2.41 16.79 5.10
CA ALA A 135 -1.42 15.80 5.49
C ALA A 135 -0.14 15.88 4.65
N VAL A 136 0.97 15.46 5.24
CA VAL A 136 2.25 15.29 4.54
C VAL A 136 2.72 13.84 4.62
N ASP A 137 3.23 13.34 3.49
CA ASP A 137 3.94 12.07 3.37
C ASP A 137 5.44 12.35 3.21
N LEU A 138 6.21 12.11 4.26
CA LEU A 138 7.61 12.51 4.40
C LEU A 138 8.56 11.37 4.00
N LEU A 139 9.22 11.51 2.86
CA LEU A 139 10.24 10.57 2.35
C LEU A 139 11.60 11.25 2.16
N LEU A 140 12.17 11.68 3.28
CA LEU A 140 13.43 12.41 3.31
C LEU A 140 14.60 11.53 3.76
N PRO A 141 15.85 11.87 3.42
CA PRO A 141 17.02 11.28 4.06
C PRO A 141 16.93 11.41 5.58
N ILE A 142 17.34 10.37 6.31
CA ILE A 142 17.18 10.23 7.76
C ILE A 142 17.59 11.48 8.55
N PRO A 143 18.71 12.18 8.27
CA PRO A 143 19.10 13.37 9.02
C PRO A 143 18.12 14.54 8.95
N HIS A 144 17.21 14.56 7.96
CA HIS A 144 16.23 15.63 7.78
C HIS A 144 14.82 15.22 8.22
N GLN A 145 14.62 13.96 8.61
CA GLN A 145 13.28 13.44 8.89
C GLN A 145 12.70 14.05 10.16
N GLY A 146 13.45 14.03 11.26
CA GLY A 146 12.94 14.48 12.56
C GLY A 146 12.50 15.95 12.53
N GLU A 147 13.32 16.81 11.93
CA GLU A 147 12.99 18.23 11.76
C GLU A 147 11.71 18.42 10.93
N ALA A 148 11.55 17.68 9.82
CA ALA A 148 10.37 17.76 8.97
C ALA A 148 9.10 17.28 9.67
N ILE A 149 9.18 16.20 10.45
CA ILE A 149 8.07 15.68 11.26
C ILE A 149 7.64 16.73 12.29
N ALA A 150 8.59 17.29 13.04
CA ALA A 150 8.30 18.30 14.04
C ALA A 150 7.67 19.57 13.43
N ALA A 151 8.19 20.02 12.28
CA ALA A 151 7.66 21.17 11.56
C ALA A 151 6.21 20.93 11.10
N ALA A 152 5.93 19.77 10.52
CA ALA A 152 4.59 19.43 10.04
C ALA A 152 3.56 19.31 11.18
N LEU A 153 3.95 18.67 12.29
CA LEU A 153 3.10 18.56 13.47
C LEU A 153 2.78 19.93 14.09
N ARG A 154 3.77 20.82 14.20
CA ARG A 154 3.58 22.20 14.69
C ARG A 154 2.70 23.03 13.75
N ALA A 155 2.77 22.76 12.45
CA ALA A 155 1.90 23.38 11.45
C ALA A 155 0.47 22.79 11.44
N GLY A 156 0.15 21.85 12.33
CA GLY A 156 -1.17 21.24 12.42
C GLY A 156 -1.47 20.24 11.29
N LYS A 157 -0.45 19.77 10.55
CA LYS A 157 -0.63 18.82 9.44
C LYS A 157 -0.51 17.39 9.95
N HIS A 158 -1.38 16.51 9.46
CA HIS A 158 -1.23 15.07 9.69
C HIS A 158 0.09 14.58 9.07
N VAL A 159 0.80 13.69 9.75
CA VAL A 159 2.14 13.24 9.31
C VAL A 159 2.15 11.73 9.07
N MET A 160 2.52 11.35 7.86
CA MET A 160 2.99 10.02 7.53
C MET A 160 4.49 10.12 7.25
N SER A 161 5.33 9.38 7.97
CA SER A 161 6.78 9.52 7.90
C SER A 161 7.48 8.20 7.58
N GLU A 162 8.40 8.20 6.62
CA GLU A 162 9.23 7.02 6.35
C GLU A 162 10.10 6.60 7.53
N LYS A 163 10.32 5.29 7.64
CA LYS A 163 11.22 4.70 8.63
C LYS A 163 12.69 4.73 8.16
N PRO A 164 13.64 4.94 9.08
CA PRO A 164 13.44 5.35 10.47
C PRO A 164 13.01 6.82 10.57
N ALA A 165 12.19 7.13 11.58
CA ALA A 165 11.63 8.47 11.76
C ALA A 165 12.62 9.51 12.31
N ALA A 166 13.76 9.05 12.86
CA ALA A 166 14.79 9.90 13.44
C ALA A 166 16.15 9.20 13.32
N LEU A 167 17.24 9.98 13.44
CA LEU A 167 18.61 9.45 13.38
C LEU A 167 19.02 8.77 14.69
N THR A 168 18.50 9.27 15.82
CA THR A 168 18.85 8.78 17.16
C THR A 168 17.59 8.44 17.97
N LEU A 169 17.75 7.57 18.97
CA LEU A 169 16.66 7.26 19.91
C LEU A 169 16.22 8.50 20.69
N GLN A 170 17.16 9.34 21.12
CA GLN A 170 16.84 10.56 21.85
C GLN A 170 16.00 11.51 21.01
N GLU A 171 16.34 11.70 19.75
CA GLU A 171 15.52 12.48 18.81
C GLU A 171 14.13 11.87 18.61
N ALA A 172 14.04 10.54 18.44
CA ALA A 172 12.74 9.86 18.34
C ALA A 172 11.87 10.07 19.58
N CYS A 173 12.45 9.99 20.78
CA CYS A 173 11.75 10.27 22.04
C CYS A 173 11.24 11.71 22.10
N SER A 174 12.08 12.69 21.77
CA SER A 174 11.68 14.10 21.74
C SER A 174 10.53 14.36 20.75
N LEU A 175 10.49 13.68 19.60
CA LEU A 175 9.38 13.78 18.65
C LEU A 175 8.09 13.19 19.21
N MET A 176 8.16 12.06 19.92
CA MET A 176 6.99 11.47 20.58
C MET A 176 6.45 12.37 21.70
N GLU A 177 7.33 12.98 22.48
CA GLU A 177 6.95 13.96 23.51
C GLU A 177 6.26 15.17 22.88
N LEU A 178 6.85 15.74 21.81
CA LEU A 178 6.24 16.81 21.04
C LEU A 178 4.83 16.41 20.57
N TRP A 179 4.70 15.28 19.88
CA TRP A 179 3.41 14.82 19.35
C TRP A 179 2.35 14.63 20.45
N ARG A 180 2.73 14.03 21.59
CA ARG A 180 1.83 13.79 22.73
C ARG A 180 1.43 15.07 23.48
N SER A 181 2.25 16.11 23.41
CA SER A 181 1.95 17.40 24.03
C SER A 181 0.92 18.25 23.26
N LEU A 182 0.57 17.85 22.04
CA LEU A 182 -0.45 18.54 21.24
C LEU A 182 -1.85 18.27 21.81
N SER A 183 -2.74 19.26 21.70
CA SER A 183 -4.10 19.21 22.27
C SER A 183 -4.99 18.10 21.67
N PRO A 184 -6.08 17.68 22.35
CA PRO A 184 -7.08 16.81 21.74
C PRO A 184 -7.57 17.36 20.39
N GLY A 185 -7.59 16.51 19.35
CA GLY A 185 -7.85 16.94 17.96
C GLY A 185 -6.60 17.33 17.17
N ALA A 186 -5.41 17.20 17.77
CA ALA A 186 -4.13 17.39 17.10
C ALA A 186 -3.92 16.46 15.89
N PRO A 187 -3.00 16.84 14.98
CA PRO A 187 -2.63 15.99 13.86
C PRO A 187 -2.14 14.61 14.31
N SER A 188 -2.57 13.59 13.57
CA SER A 188 -2.06 12.22 13.73
C SER A 188 -0.65 12.11 13.18
N TRP A 189 0.18 11.30 13.82
CA TRP A 189 1.48 10.90 13.30
C TRP A 189 1.57 9.38 13.17
N GLN A 190 2.00 8.91 12.01
CA GLN A 190 2.28 7.49 11.76
C GLN A 190 3.64 7.31 11.08
N VAL A 191 4.44 6.38 11.60
CA VAL A 191 5.63 5.89 10.93
C VAL A 191 5.24 4.75 9.98
N THR A 192 5.68 4.80 8.73
CA THR A 192 5.36 3.79 7.70
C THR A 192 6.18 2.52 7.85
N GLU A 193 5.93 1.76 8.93
CA GLU A 193 6.45 0.40 9.07
C GLU A 193 5.54 -0.59 8.35
N GLN A 194 5.71 -0.70 7.03
CA GLN A 194 4.84 -1.49 6.16
C GLN A 194 4.88 -3.00 6.45
N TRP A 195 5.90 -3.51 7.14
CA TRP A 195 5.97 -4.94 7.48
C TRP A 195 4.86 -5.36 8.43
N ALA A 196 4.45 -4.49 9.35
CA ALA A 196 3.35 -4.74 10.27
C ALA A 196 2.01 -5.01 9.54
N PHE A 197 1.88 -4.54 8.31
CA PHE A 197 0.67 -4.70 7.48
C PHE A 197 0.75 -5.87 6.49
N LYS A 198 1.83 -6.65 6.48
CA LYS A 198 1.93 -7.82 5.60
C LYS A 198 0.93 -8.89 6.05
N PRO A 199 0.13 -9.49 5.13
CA PRO A 199 -0.85 -10.52 5.50
C PRO A 199 -0.24 -11.69 6.28
N ALA A 200 1.01 -12.06 5.97
CA ALA A 200 1.73 -13.10 6.69
C ALA A 200 2.00 -12.70 8.16
N VAL A 201 2.45 -11.47 8.40
CA VAL A 201 2.74 -10.97 9.76
C VAL A 201 1.44 -10.87 10.57
N GLN A 202 0.36 -10.35 9.96
CA GLN A 202 -0.95 -10.31 10.59
C GLN A 202 -1.49 -11.71 10.91
N LYS A 203 -1.30 -12.68 10.01
CA LYS A 203 -1.72 -14.06 10.26
C LYS A 203 -0.91 -14.74 11.36
N ILE A 204 0.41 -14.49 11.40
CA ILE A 204 1.27 -14.97 12.48
C ILE A 204 0.78 -14.40 13.81
N ARG A 205 0.52 -13.09 13.89
CA ARG A 205 -0.01 -12.46 15.10
C ARG A 205 -1.32 -13.11 15.54
N GLN A 206 -2.25 -13.34 14.62
CA GLN A 206 -3.51 -14.01 14.91
C GLN A 206 -3.29 -15.42 15.48
N LEU A 207 -2.42 -16.24 14.88
CA LEU A 207 -2.17 -17.60 15.38
C LEU A 207 -1.56 -17.62 16.78
N VAL A 208 -0.70 -16.66 17.10
CA VAL A 208 -0.14 -16.50 18.45
C VAL A 208 -1.24 -16.10 19.42
N ASP A 209 -2.07 -15.11 19.07
CA ASP A 209 -3.19 -14.65 19.91
C ASP A 209 -4.25 -15.74 20.13
N ASP A 210 -4.44 -16.63 19.15
CA ASP A 210 -5.32 -17.79 19.22
C ASP A 210 -4.70 -18.98 20.00
N GLY A 211 -3.49 -18.83 20.53
CA GLY A 211 -2.81 -19.84 21.35
C GLY A 211 -2.23 -21.03 20.58
N ALA A 212 -2.02 -20.91 19.26
CA ALA A 212 -1.59 -22.02 18.41
C ALA A 212 -0.20 -22.60 18.76
N ILE A 213 0.61 -21.86 19.53
CA ILE A 213 1.96 -22.27 19.96
C ILE A 213 2.17 -22.17 21.48
N GLY A 214 1.08 -22.13 22.27
CA GLY A 214 1.13 -21.95 23.72
C GLY A 214 0.17 -20.87 24.20
N ALA A 215 -0.10 -20.85 25.51
CA ALA A 215 -0.90 -19.83 26.17
C ALA A 215 -0.04 -18.66 26.65
#